data_AF-A0A955VML9-F1
#
_entry.id   AF-A0A955VML9-F1
#
_cell.length_a   1.000
_cell.length_b   1.000
_cell.length_c   1.000
_cell.angle_alpha   90.00
_cell.angle_beta   90.00
_cell.angle_gamma   90.00
#
_symmetry.space_group_name_H-M   'P 1'
#
loop_
_entity.id
_entity.type
_entity.pdbx_description
1 polymer ?
#
loop_
_entity_poly.entity_id
_entity_poly.type
_entity_poly.pdbx_seq_one_letter_code
_entity_poly.pdbx_strand_id
1 'polypeptide(L)'
;MNRRSVILVILLAFIALVTLGGDLFAKKKRKKRRRKKSRVTHVVLSKLNISRYDAELARMPIGADRTRTYRYLKAMIEARYTKKMESVVDAMVRDSLIEERDNLLKRVAKDYVEFKGAKTGYEVTAINADFKHNSQEAMYYWLDGKVRKYYFTIRDKLYKAVWGFSDDHYAAMLARLTKLFGKPVMRDGALTWRGEKVIVRLRDERKIFGSYSVIVAHRVVYENLAALRGGGKSLGVVAPDVNSTVKELTSKTKEREEDVVDRLTKTKQKFDPNLGKKKEYPQKQ
;
A
#
# COMPACT_ATOMS: atom_id res chain seq x y z
N MET A 1 14.37 53.28 71.82
CA MET A 1 14.72 52.90 70.43
C MET A 1 15.42 51.54 70.49
N ASN A 2 14.71 50.46 70.17
CA ASN A 2 14.93 49.18 70.89
C ASN A 2 15.71 48.16 70.06
N ARG A 3 16.78 47.60 70.64
CA ARG A 3 17.75 46.68 70.01
C ARG A 3 17.22 45.29 69.64
N ARG A 4 15.89 45.08 69.59
CA ARG A 4 15.26 43.78 69.29
C ARG A 4 14.85 43.61 67.80
N SER A 5 14.89 44.67 66.99
CA SER A 5 14.46 44.61 65.58
C SER A 5 15.57 44.30 64.56
N VAL A 6 16.83 44.22 64.97
CA VAL A 6 17.98 44.02 64.04
C VAL A 6 18.28 42.54 63.78
N ILE A 7 18.02 41.66 64.75
CA ILE A 7 18.34 40.21 64.65
C ILE A 7 17.41 39.48 63.67
N LEU A 8 16.17 39.97 63.49
CA LEU A 8 15.15 39.29 62.67
C LEU A 8 15.35 39.49 61.15
N VAL A 9 16.13 40.50 60.74
CA VAL A 9 16.45 40.76 59.33
C VAL A 9 17.61 39.90 58.83
N ILE A 10 18.56 39.53 59.71
CA ILE A 10 19.75 38.74 59.33
C ILE A 10 19.40 37.25 59.16
N LEU A 11 18.43 36.72 59.92
CA LEU A 11 18.00 35.32 59.78
C LEU A 11 17.24 35.05 58.46
N LEU A 12 16.57 36.06 57.89
CA LEU A 12 15.87 35.96 56.60
C LEU A 12 16.82 35.99 55.39
N ALA A 13 18.05 36.51 55.55
CA ALA A 13 19.04 36.55 54.47
C ALA A 13 19.69 35.18 54.19
N PHE A 14 19.73 34.26 55.15
CA PHE A 14 20.40 32.97 54.99
C PHE A 14 19.52 31.87 54.37
N ILE A 15 18.19 32.02 54.40
CA ILE A 15 17.25 31.10 53.73
C ILE A 15 17.14 31.40 52.22
N ALA A 16 17.59 32.59 51.78
CA ALA A 16 17.59 32.98 50.37
C ALA A 16 18.77 32.42 49.53
N LEU A 17 19.74 31.73 50.15
CA LEU A 17 20.99 31.31 49.49
C LEU A 17 21.16 29.80 49.23
N VAL A 18 20.09 29.00 49.40
CA VAL A 18 20.12 27.53 49.11
C VAL A 18 19.26 27.14 47.90
N THR A 19 18.43 28.05 47.37
CA THR A 19 17.48 27.76 46.29
C THR A 19 17.96 28.10 44.86
N LEU A 20 19.19 28.60 44.69
CA LEU A 20 19.78 28.92 43.36
C LEU A 20 20.93 28.00 42.91
N GLY A 21 20.95 26.73 43.34
CA GLY A 21 21.96 25.73 42.92
C GLY A 21 21.45 24.53 42.11
N GLY A 22 20.17 24.15 42.23
CA GLY A 22 19.69 22.82 41.81
C GLY A 22 19.39 22.64 40.31
N ASP A 23 18.92 23.68 39.62
CA ASP A 23 18.17 23.49 38.36
C ASP A 23 19.02 23.35 37.09
N LEU A 24 20.25 23.85 37.09
CA LEU A 24 21.14 23.77 35.93
C LEU A 24 21.71 22.35 35.73
N PHE A 25 22.01 21.62 36.81
CA PHE A 25 22.48 20.23 36.73
C PHE A 25 21.34 19.22 36.51
N ALA A 26 20.14 19.49 37.05
CA ALA A 26 18.95 18.67 36.79
C ALA A 26 18.57 18.67 35.30
N LYS A 27 18.57 19.84 34.64
CA LYS A 27 18.32 19.97 33.19
C LYS A 27 19.37 19.25 32.34
N LYS A 28 20.67 19.30 32.71
CA LYS A 28 21.75 18.63 31.95
C LYS A 28 21.67 17.09 32.04
N LYS A 29 21.40 16.52 33.23
CA LYS A 29 21.15 15.06 33.38
C LYS A 29 19.83 14.62 32.73
N ARG A 30 18.74 15.40 32.79
CA ARG A 30 17.48 15.10 32.05
C ARG A 30 17.69 15.12 30.53
N LYS A 31 18.46 16.06 29.96
CA LYS A 31 18.79 16.07 28.51
C LYS A 31 19.61 14.83 28.11
N LYS A 32 20.57 14.39 28.92
CA LYS A 32 21.37 13.17 28.65
C LYS A 32 20.53 11.87 28.76
N ARG A 33 19.62 11.76 29.74
CA ARG A 33 18.67 10.61 29.83
C ARG A 33 17.60 10.63 28.73
N ARG A 34 17.05 11.80 28.33
CA ARG A 34 16.17 11.91 27.14
C ARG A 34 16.90 11.51 25.85
N ARG A 35 18.14 11.95 25.64
CA ARG A 35 18.97 11.54 24.49
C ARG A 35 19.33 10.04 24.49
N LYS A 36 19.48 9.40 25.65
CA LYS A 36 19.74 7.94 25.75
C LYS A 36 18.46 7.10 25.56
N LYS A 37 17.27 7.63 25.90
CA LYS A 37 15.96 7.01 25.57
C LYS A 37 15.46 7.37 24.16
N SER A 38 16.08 8.37 23.50
CA SER A 38 15.86 8.73 22.09
C SER A 38 16.87 8.08 21.11
N ARG A 39 17.65 7.09 21.57
CA ARG A 39 17.71 5.81 20.85
C ARG A 39 16.42 5.07 21.22
N VAL A 40 15.24 5.59 20.86
CA VAL A 40 14.60 5.27 19.56
C VAL A 40 15.25 4.03 19.00
N THR A 41 14.57 2.92 19.26
CA THR A 41 14.73 1.68 18.55
C THR A 41 14.57 1.98 17.06
N HIS A 42 15.69 2.16 16.35
CA HIS A 42 15.75 1.89 14.93
C HIS A 42 15.58 0.37 14.75
N VAL A 43 14.39 -0.14 15.10
CA VAL A 43 13.91 -1.38 14.50
C VAL A 43 13.92 -1.13 13.01
N VAL A 44 14.52 -2.06 12.28
CA VAL A 44 14.78 -1.97 10.84
C VAL A 44 13.45 -1.91 10.08
N LEU A 45 12.89 -0.70 9.89
CA LEU A 45 11.63 -0.46 9.15
C LEU A 45 11.81 -0.46 7.62
N SER A 46 12.96 -0.90 7.10
CA SER A 46 13.28 -0.92 5.67
C SER A 46 12.69 -2.13 4.91
N LYS A 47 11.96 -3.04 5.56
CA LYS A 47 11.53 -4.32 4.95
C LYS A 47 10.08 -4.72 5.23
N LEU A 48 9.11 -3.83 4.94
CA LEU A 48 7.73 -4.28 4.70
C LEU A 48 7.69 -5.07 3.39
N ASN A 49 8.02 -6.36 3.46
CA ASN A 49 8.19 -7.19 2.29
C ASN A 49 6.84 -7.71 1.79
N ILE A 50 6.14 -6.90 0.99
CA ILE A 50 4.83 -7.25 0.42
C ILE A 50 4.87 -8.59 -0.32
N SER A 51 6.01 -8.98 -0.93
CA SER A 51 6.09 -10.24 -1.68
C SER A 51 5.92 -11.49 -0.82
N ARG A 52 6.03 -11.38 0.51
CA ARG A 52 5.70 -12.46 1.46
C ARG A 52 4.20 -12.54 1.80
N TYR A 53 3.48 -11.44 1.64
CA TYR A 53 2.02 -11.43 1.73
C TYR A 53 1.42 -11.89 0.41
N ASP A 54 1.80 -11.21 -0.66
CA ASP A 54 1.20 -11.37 -1.98
C ASP A 54 2.15 -10.88 -3.09
N ALA A 55 2.34 -11.71 -4.11
CA ALA A 55 3.24 -11.42 -5.22
C ALA A 55 2.65 -10.44 -6.25
N GLU A 56 1.32 -10.36 -6.34
CA GLU A 56 0.59 -9.41 -7.17
C GLU A 56 0.89 -7.98 -6.68
N LEU A 57 0.57 -7.72 -5.41
CA LEU A 57 0.72 -6.41 -4.77
C LEU A 57 2.19 -5.97 -4.66
N ALA A 58 3.12 -6.92 -4.56
CA ALA A 58 4.56 -6.63 -4.57
C ALA A 58 5.10 -6.18 -5.93
N ARG A 59 4.40 -6.55 -7.01
CA ARG A 59 4.71 -6.19 -8.41
C ARG A 59 3.82 -5.06 -8.94
N MET A 60 2.92 -4.54 -8.12
CA MET A 60 2.03 -3.44 -8.50
C MET A 60 2.84 -2.23 -8.98
N PRO A 61 2.59 -1.73 -10.20
CA PRO A 61 3.40 -0.70 -10.82
C PRO A 61 2.98 0.68 -10.29
N ILE A 62 3.26 0.93 -9.02
CA ILE A 62 3.05 2.22 -8.37
C ILE A 62 3.70 3.33 -9.21
N GLY A 63 2.93 4.40 -9.47
CA GLY A 63 3.35 5.48 -10.35
C GLY A 63 3.05 5.27 -11.84
N ALA A 64 2.53 4.11 -12.24
CA ALA A 64 2.09 3.87 -13.62
C ALA A 64 0.92 4.77 -14.02
N ASP A 65 0.93 5.22 -15.29
CA ASP A 65 -0.24 5.76 -15.99
C ASP A 65 -1.36 4.72 -16.19
N ARG A 66 -2.53 5.19 -16.64
CA ARG A 66 -3.71 4.37 -16.99
C ARG A 66 -3.36 3.20 -17.90
N THR A 67 -2.50 3.40 -18.90
CA THR A 67 -2.13 2.40 -19.92
C THR A 67 -1.22 1.32 -19.35
N ARG A 68 -0.15 1.71 -18.64
CA ARG A 68 0.76 0.79 -17.93
C ARG A 68 0.01 0.04 -16.81
N THR A 69 -0.92 0.70 -16.12
CA THR A 69 -1.79 0.07 -15.12
C THR A 69 -2.69 -0.98 -15.76
N TYR A 70 -3.43 -0.65 -16.83
CA TYR A 70 -4.27 -1.61 -17.54
C TYR A 70 -3.47 -2.79 -18.08
N ARG A 71 -2.29 -2.55 -18.68
CA ARG A 71 -1.41 -3.62 -19.17
C ARG A 71 -1.01 -4.60 -18.07
N TYR A 72 -0.71 -4.09 -16.87
CA TYR A 72 -0.45 -4.91 -15.69
C TYR A 72 -1.69 -5.70 -15.25
N LEU A 73 -2.88 -5.09 -15.16
CA LEU A 73 -4.13 -5.79 -14.85
C LEU A 73 -4.41 -6.92 -15.87
N LYS A 74 -4.27 -6.62 -17.16
CA LYS A 74 -4.42 -7.58 -18.27
C LYS A 74 -3.47 -8.78 -18.10
N ALA A 75 -2.18 -8.54 -17.90
CA ALA A 75 -1.20 -9.60 -17.74
C ALA A 75 -1.48 -10.52 -16.53
N MET A 76 -2.03 -9.99 -15.44
CA MET A 76 -2.40 -10.77 -14.25
C MET A 76 -3.66 -11.62 -14.47
N ILE A 77 -4.66 -11.06 -15.15
CA ILE A 77 -5.85 -11.80 -15.57
C ILE A 77 -5.42 -12.93 -16.50
N GLU A 78 -4.65 -12.64 -17.55
CA GLU A 78 -4.15 -13.65 -18.50
C GLU A 78 -3.38 -14.76 -17.79
N ALA A 79 -2.39 -14.43 -16.94
CA ALA A 79 -1.63 -15.44 -16.19
C ALA A 79 -2.51 -16.33 -15.28
N ARG A 80 -3.57 -15.77 -14.68
CA ARG A 80 -4.53 -16.53 -13.87
C ARG A 80 -5.32 -17.53 -14.73
N TYR A 81 -5.85 -17.09 -15.87
CA TYR A 81 -6.63 -17.96 -16.74
C TYR A 81 -5.77 -19.01 -17.43
N THR A 82 -4.54 -18.68 -17.84
CA THR A 82 -3.56 -19.68 -18.32
C THR A 82 -3.41 -20.82 -17.32
N LYS A 83 -3.17 -20.51 -16.03
CA LYS A 83 -3.06 -21.53 -14.98
C LYS A 83 -4.36 -22.34 -14.76
N LYS A 84 -5.54 -21.72 -14.91
CA LYS A 84 -6.81 -22.47 -14.89
C LYS A 84 -6.88 -23.44 -16.08
N MET A 85 -6.58 -22.99 -17.29
CA MET A 85 -6.66 -23.77 -18.53
C MET A 85 -5.64 -24.93 -18.58
N GLU A 86 -4.46 -24.75 -18.00
CA GLU A 86 -3.46 -25.81 -17.80
C GLU A 86 -3.99 -26.96 -16.92
N SER A 87 -4.87 -26.67 -15.96
CA SER A 87 -5.48 -27.67 -15.07
C SER A 87 -6.71 -28.37 -15.63
N VAL A 88 -7.09 -28.07 -16.89
CA VAL A 88 -8.32 -28.55 -17.53
C VAL A 88 -7.96 -29.35 -18.78
N VAL A 89 -8.37 -30.62 -18.82
CA VAL A 89 -8.23 -31.51 -19.99
C VAL A 89 -9.36 -31.28 -21.00
N ASP A 90 -10.57 -31.03 -20.50
CA ASP A 90 -11.77 -30.87 -21.31
C ASP A 90 -11.72 -29.61 -22.20
N ALA A 91 -12.00 -29.78 -23.50
CA ALA A 91 -11.93 -28.70 -24.49
C ALA A 91 -13.05 -27.65 -24.29
N MET A 92 -14.28 -28.06 -23.98
CA MET A 92 -15.41 -27.15 -23.78
C MET A 92 -15.20 -26.28 -22.53
N VAL A 93 -14.69 -26.87 -21.45
CA VAL A 93 -14.34 -26.13 -20.23
C VAL A 93 -13.19 -25.17 -20.50
N ARG A 94 -12.21 -25.54 -21.34
CA ARG A 94 -11.13 -24.63 -21.76
C ARG A 94 -11.65 -23.45 -22.59
N ASP A 95 -12.54 -23.68 -23.53
CA ASP A 95 -13.14 -22.63 -24.36
C ASP A 95 -14.00 -21.68 -23.51
N SER A 96 -14.77 -22.21 -22.55
CA SER A 96 -15.49 -21.39 -21.57
C SER A 96 -14.56 -20.52 -20.72
N LEU A 97 -13.38 -21.03 -20.32
CA LEU A 97 -12.37 -20.25 -19.62
C LEU A 97 -11.73 -19.15 -20.50
N ILE A 98 -11.56 -19.39 -21.81
CA ILE A 98 -11.11 -18.38 -22.77
C ILE A 98 -12.15 -17.25 -22.86
N GLU A 99 -13.43 -17.60 -22.98
CA GLU A 99 -14.51 -16.62 -23.05
C GLU A 99 -14.64 -15.82 -21.74
N GLU A 100 -14.60 -16.49 -20.58
CA GLU A 100 -14.64 -15.87 -19.25
C GLU A 100 -13.49 -14.85 -19.08
N ARG A 101 -12.27 -15.21 -19.53
CA ARG A 101 -11.09 -14.32 -19.55
C ARG A 101 -11.34 -13.10 -20.42
N ASP A 102 -11.78 -13.29 -21.66
CA ASP A 102 -11.88 -12.19 -22.63
C ASP A 102 -13.04 -11.24 -22.30
N ASN A 103 -14.15 -11.77 -21.79
CA ASN A 103 -15.25 -10.97 -21.26
C ASN A 103 -14.87 -10.24 -19.96
N LEU A 104 -13.98 -10.79 -19.14
CA LEU A 104 -13.39 -10.07 -18.02
C LEU A 104 -12.45 -8.94 -18.49
N LEU A 105 -11.54 -9.21 -19.43
CA LEU A 105 -10.62 -8.18 -19.98
C LEU A 105 -11.37 -7.01 -20.61
N LYS A 106 -12.42 -7.28 -21.40
CA LYS A 106 -13.34 -6.26 -21.95
C LYS A 106 -14.00 -5.42 -20.84
N ARG A 107 -14.47 -6.07 -19.76
CA ARG A 107 -15.03 -5.38 -18.59
C ARG A 107 -13.99 -4.49 -17.91
N VAL A 108 -12.81 -5.00 -17.57
CA VAL A 108 -11.76 -4.18 -16.90
C VAL A 108 -11.32 -2.98 -17.75
N ALA A 109 -11.31 -3.09 -19.08
CA ALA A 109 -11.03 -1.95 -19.96
C ALA A 109 -12.12 -0.85 -19.89
N LYS A 110 -13.39 -1.28 -19.75
CA LYS A 110 -14.57 -0.41 -19.66
C LYS A 110 -14.80 0.16 -18.26
N ASP A 111 -14.53 -0.63 -17.22
CA ASP A 111 -14.74 -0.34 -15.79
C ASP A 111 -13.61 0.55 -15.23
N TYR A 112 -13.19 1.54 -16.01
CA TYR A 112 -12.36 2.65 -15.58
C TYR A 112 -13.26 3.83 -15.18
N VAL A 113 -13.47 3.97 -13.88
CA VAL A 113 -14.43 4.91 -13.30
C VAL A 113 -13.70 6.17 -12.85
N GLU A 114 -14.02 7.31 -13.46
CA GLU A 114 -13.45 8.62 -13.11
C GLU A 114 -14.39 9.38 -12.15
N PHE A 115 -13.88 9.82 -11.00
CA PHE A 115 -14.69 10.47 -9.97
C PHE A 115 -14.89 11.96 -10.28
N LYS A 116 -15.63 12.27 -11.36
CA LYS A 116 -15.89 13.63 -11.89
C LYS A 116 -17.13 14.34 -11.33
N GLY A 117 -17.49 14.07 -10.06
CA GLY A 117 -18.64 14.72 -9.40
C GLY A 117 -20.01 14.06 -9.63
N ALA A 118 -20.20 13.33 -10.72
CA ALA A 118 -21.35 12.46 -10.89
C ALA A 118 -21.31 11.28 -9.89
N LYS A 119 -22.49 10.82 -9.43
CA LYS A 119 -22.61 9.60 -8.61
C LYS A 119 -22.21 8.39 -9.45
N THR A 120 -21.38 7.52 -8.89
CA THR A 120 -20.84 6.32 -9.53
C THR A 120 -21.44 5.02 -8.97
N GLY A 121 -22.17 5.10 -7.86
CA GLY A 121 -22.69 3.96 -7.11
C GLY A 121 -21.72 3.45 -6.05
N TYR A 122 -20.42 3.80 -6.13
CA TYR A 122 -19.44 3.39 -5.12
C TYR A 122 -19.52 4.20 -3.82
N GLU A 123 -20.27 5.30 -3.79
CA GLU A 123 -20.44 6.16 -2.61
C GLU A 123 -21.20 5.47 -1.46
N VAL A 124 -21.98 4.44 -1.79
CA VAL A 124 -22.73 3.60 -0.83
C VAL A 124 -22.03 2.26 -0.53
N THR A 125 -20.78 2.09 -0.95
CA THR A 125 -20.02 0.84 -0.76
C THR A 125 -18.90 1.03 0.27
N ALA A 126 -18.29 -0.07 0.71
CA ALA A 126 -17.13 -0.06 1.62
C ALA A 126 -15.94 0.79 1.13
N ILE A 127 -15.82 1.06 -0.18
CA ILE A 127 -14.73 1.91 -0.71
C ILE A 127 -15.07 3.41 -0.75
N ASN A 128 -16.19 3.86 -0.18
CA ASN A 128 -16.60 5.27 -0.26
C ASN A 128 -15.59 6.25 0.35
N ALA A 129 -14.88 5.87 1.42
CA ALA A 129 -13.82 6.66 2.03
C ALA A 129 -12.50 6.63 1.23
N ASP A 130 -12.38 5.75 0.22
CA ASP A 130 -11.15 5.55 -0.53
C ASP A 130 -11.00 6.46 -1.75
N PHE A 131 -12.05 7.11 -2.23
CA PHE A 131 -11.96 8.11 -3.30
C PHE A 131 -12.52 9.47 -2.86
N LYS A 132 -12.36 10.48 -3.71
CA LYS A 132 -13.03 11.77 -3.62
C LYS A 132 -13.40 12.21 -5.04
N HIS A 133 -14.57 12.83 -5.19
CA HIS A 133 -14.94 13.46 -6.45
C HIS A 133 -14.16 14.75 -6.70
N ASN A 134 -14.01 15.11 -7.97
CA ASN A 134 -13.37 16.34 -8.45
C ASN A 134 -11.90 16.50 -8.03
N SER A 135 -11.20 15.39 -7.76
CA SER A 135 -9.78 15.36 -7.38
C SER A 135 -8.88 14.64 -8.38
N GLN A 136 -9.31 14.49 -9.63
CA GLN A 136 -8.58 13.73 -10.67
C GLN A 136 -8.26 12.29 -10.24
N GLU A 137 -9.12 11.70 -9.40
CA GLU A 137 -9.04 10.29 -9.04
C GLU A 137 -9.89 9.47 -10.00
N ALA A 138 -9.39 8.28 -10.31
CA ALA A 138 -10.09 7.27 -11.08
C ALA A 138 -9.71 5.87 -10.60
N MET A 139 -10.51 4.87 -10.94
CA MET A 139 -10.40 3.52 -10.42
C MET A 139 -10.62 2.48 -11.51
N TYR A 140 -9.79 1.45 -11.53
CA TYR A 140 -10.14 0.18 -12.16
C TYR A 140 -10.77 -0.75 -11.13
N TYR A 141 -11.86 -1.42 -11.51
CA TYR A 141 -12.52 -2.46 -10.71
C TYR A 141 -12.52 -3.80 -11.44
N TRP A 142 -12.35 -4.90 -10.69
CA TRP A 142 -12.77 -6.22 -11.11
C TRP A 142 -13.10 -7.14 -9.93
N LEU A 143 -13.87 -8.21 -10.20
CA LEU A 143 -14.17 -9.26 -9.25
C LEU A 143 -13.29 -10.49 -9.52
N ASP A 144 -12.45 -10.84 -8.55
CA ASP A 144 -11.56 -11.99 -8.62
C ASP A 144 -12.10 -13.15 -7.75
N GLY A 145 -13.02 -13.92 -8.31
CA GLY A 145 -13.79 -14.93 -7.56
C GLY A 145 -14.69 -14.27 -6.51
N LYS A 146 -14.32 -14.39 -5.23
CA LYS A 146 -15.00 -13.70 -4.11
C LYS A 146 -14.31 -12.39 -3.68
N VAL A 147 -13.14 -12.05 -4.24
CA VAL A 147 -12.36 -10.88 -3.83
C VAL A 147 -12.64 -9.70 -4.76
N ARG A 148 -13.15 -8.59 -4.22
CA ARG A 148 -13.36 -7.34 -4.98
C ARG A 148 -12.05 -6.58 -5.05
N LYS A 149 -11.47 -6.38 -6.23
CA LYS A 149 -10.17 -5.72 -6.43
C LYS A 149 -10.36 -4.35 -7.07
N TYR A 150 -9.85 -3.32 -6.41
CA TYR A 150 -9.91 -1.92 -6.85
C TYR A 150 -8.50 -1.34 -6.94
N TYR A 151 -8.18 -0.62 -8.02
CA TYR A 151 -6.87 0.01 -8.23
C TYR A 151 -7.09 1.50 -8.53
N PHE A 152 -6.71 2.34 -7.57
CA PHE A 152 -6.93 3.78 -7.59
C PHE A 152 -5.74 4.53 -8.17
N THR A 153 -6.04 5.38 -9.14
CA THR A 153 -5.15 6.38 -9.70
C THR A 153 -5.50 7.77 -9.17
N ILE A 154 -4.52 8.66 -9.09
CA ILE A 154 -4.71 10.10 -8.88
C ILE A 154 -3.81 10.85 -9.85
N ARG A 155 -4.36 11.83 -10.59
CA ARG A 155 -3.66 12.54 -11.69
C ARG A 155 -3.01 11.58 -12.70
N ASP A 156 -3.75 10.55 -13.10
CA ASP A 156 -3.26 9.46 -13.96
C ASP A 156 -2.00 8.75 -13.40
N LYS A 157 -1.91 8.53 -12.08
CA LYS A 157 -0.85 7.71 -11.47
C LYS A 157 -1.41 6.73 -10.45
N LEU A 158 -1.19 5.43 -10.66
CA LEU A 158 -1.56 4.35 -9.73
C LEU A 158 -0.87 4.56 -8.38
N TYR A 159 -1.65 4.68 -7.31
CA TYR A 159 -1.10 4.94 -5.97
C TYR A 159 -1.61 3.98 -4.88
N LYS A 160 -2.70 3.26 -5.12
CA LYS A 160 -3.34 2.39 -4.12
C LYS A 160 -4.09 1.24 -4.77
N ALA A 161 -4.00 0.05 -4.18
CA ALA A 161 -4.96 -1.04 -4.37
C ALA A 161 -5.78 -1.26 -3.09
N VAL A 162 -7.04 -1.64 -3.25
CA VAL A 162 -7.95 -2.06 -2.17
C VAL A 162 -8.57 -3.40 -2.55
N TRP A 163 -8.43 -4.39 -1.69
CA TRP A 163 -8.99 -5.74 -1.88
C TRP A 163 -10.03 -6.01 -0.79
N GLY A 164 -11.29 -6.13 -1.19
CA GLY A 164 -12.42 -6.43 -0.30
C GLY A 164 -12.73 -7.93 -0.25
N PHE A 165 -12.92 -8.45 0.96
CA PHE A 165 -13.20 -9.85 1.28
C PHE A 165 -14.51 -9.99 2.07
N SER A 166 -15.15 -11.17 2.08
CA SER A 166 -16.21 -11.48 3.06
C SER A 166 -15.65 -11.53 4.48
N ASP A 167 -16.52 -11.38 5.48
CA ASP A 167 -16.16 -11.27 6.90
C ASP A 167 -15.51 -12.54 7.50
N ASP A 168 -15.87 -13.73 6.99
CA ASP A 168 -15.46 -15.09 7.41
C ASP A 168 -13.99 -15.26 7.82
N HIS A 169 -13.09 -14.46 7.26
CA HIS A 169 -11.64 -14.67 7.34
C HIS A 169 -10.86 -13.50 7.94
N TYR A 170 -11.52 -12.51 8.56
CA TYR A 170 -10.85 -11.32 9.11
C TYR A 170 -9.76 -11.66 10.13
N ALA A 171 -10.05 -12.54 11.10
CA ALA A 171 -9.10 -12.92 12.14
C ALA A 171 -7.87 -13.65 11.56
N ALA A 172 -8.10 -14.53 10.58
CA ALA A 172 -7.03 -15.23 9.86
C ALA A 172 -6.17 -14.25 9.03
N MET A 173 -6.79 -13.27 8.38
CA MET A 173 -6.08 -12.21 7.65
C MET A 173 -5.22 -11.36 8.59
N LEU A 174 -5.77 -10.93 9.74
CA LEU A 174 -5.03 -10.19 10.75
C LEU A 174 -3.85 -10.99 11.31
N ALA A 175 -4.05 -12.28 11.63
CA ALA A 175 -2.99 -13.16 12.10
C ALA A 175 -1.88 -13.32 11.03
N ARG A 176 -2.25 -13.53 9.76
CA ARG A 176 -1.31 -13.61 8.63
C ARG A 176 -0.52 -12.31 8.46
N LEU A 177 -1.18 -11.15 8.39
CA LEU A 177 -0.52 -9.85 8.25
C LEU A 177 0.39 -9.56 9.45
N THR A 178 -0.03 -9.89 10.66
CA THR A 178 0.78 -9.71 11.89
C THR A 178 2.01 -10.61 11.88
N LYS A 179 1.89 -11.88 11.43
CA LYS A 179 3.03 -12.80 11.26
C LYS A 179 4.04 -12.31 10.21
N LEU A 180 3.55 -11.66 9.15
CA LEU A 180 4.38 -11.20 8.02
C LEU A 180 5.05 -9.84 8.26
N PHE A 181 4.36 -8.93 8.95
CA PHE A 181 4.74 -7.52 9.05
C PHE A 181 4.96 -7.02 10.49
N GLY A 182 4.77 -7.87 11.50
CA GLY A 182 4.86 -7.51 12.90
C GLY A 182 3.56 -6.90 13.45
N LYS A 183 3.63 -6.25 14.63
CA LYS A 183 2.44 -5.67 15.26
C LYS A 183 1.94 -4.42 14.50
N PRO A 184 0.66 -4.34 14.10
CA PRO A 184 0.10 -3.12 13.50
C PRO A 184 -0.02 -1.98 14.51
N VAL A 185 -0.19 -0.77 13.99
CA VAL A 185 -0.63 0.42 14.75
C VAL A 185 -2.04 0.79 14.29
N MET A 186 -2.97 1.02 15.23
CA MET A 186 -4.30 1.53 14.88
C MET A 186 -4.21 3.00 14.42
N ARG A 187 -4.72 3.31 13.23
CA ARG A 187 -4.75 4.67 12.68
C ARG A 187 -5.98 4.84 11.79
N ASP A 188 -6.71 5.93 11.95
CA ASP A 188 -7.89 6.32 11.15
C ASP A 188 -8.84 5.13 10.86
N GLY A 189 -9.23 4.41 11.93
CA GLY A 189 -10.13 3.25 11.86
C GLY A 189 -9.55 1.95 11.30
N ALA A 190 -8.25 1.87 11.01
CA ALA A 190 -7.64 0.66 10.43
C ALA A 190 -6.30 0.27 11.08
N LEU A 191 -6.06 -1.04 11.15
CA LEU A 191 -4.78 -1.61 11.58
C LEU A 191 -3.75 -1.40 10.48
N THR A 192 -2.67 -0.68 10.79
CA THR A 192 -1.75 -0.12 9.79
C THR A 192 -0.32 -0.58 10.03
N TRP A 193 0.32 -1.08 8.96
CA TRP A 193 1.75 -1.39 8.89
C TRP A 193 2.44 -0.40 7.95
N ARG A 194 3.40 0.36 8.48
CA ARG A 194 4.14 1.39 7.73
C ARG A 194 5.51 0.85 7.32
N GLY A 195 5.73 0.69 6.02
CA GLY A 195 7.04 0.45 5.44
C GLY A 195 7.76 1.73 5.01
N GLU A 196 8.85 1.57 4.28
CA GLU A 196 9.61 2.66 3.70
C GLU A 196 8.90 3.31 2.50
N LYS A 197 8.51 2.51 1.50
CA LYS A 197 7.84 2.99 0.27
C LYS A 197 6.32 2.85 0.31
N VAL A 198 5.80 2.04 1.22
CA VAL A 198 4.43 1.49 1.17
C VAL A 198 3.77 1.50 2.55
N ILE A 199 2.45 1.63 2.57
CA ILE A 199 1.59 1.37 3.72
C ILE A 199 0.70 0.18 3.38
N VAL A 200 0.56 -0.76 4.31
CA VAL A 200 -0.51 -1.77 4.29
C VAL A 200 -1.50 -1.41 5.40
N ARG A 201 -2.81 -1.41 5.11
CA ARG A 201 -3.88 -1.25 6.11
C ARG A 201 -4.83 -2.44 6.03
N LEU A 202 -5.31 -2.92 7.17
CA LEU A 202 -6.46 -3.81 7.29
C LEU A 202 -7.56 -3.01 7.99
N ARG A 203 -8.68 -2.78 7.29
CA ARG A 203 -9.83 -2.03 7.79
C ARG A 203 -10.98 -3.00 8.03
N ASP A 204 -11.58 -2.92 9.21
CA ASP A 204 -12.73 -3.73 9.61
C ASP A 204 -14.02 -2.98 9.29
N GLU A 205 -14.73 -3.45 8.26
CA GLU A 205 -15.96 -2.84 7.76
C GLU A 205 -17.18 -3.75 8.00
N ARG A 206 -16.99 -4.85 8.74
CA ARG A 206 -17.93 -5.98 8.81
C ARG A 206 -19.28 -5.59 9.40
N LYS A 207 -19.26 -4.69 10.41
CA LYS A 207 -20.48 -4.19 11.08
C LYS A 207 -21.44 -3.40 10.16
N ILE A 208 -20.94 -2.87 9.05
CA ILE A 208 -21.72 -2.00 8.14
C ILE A 208 -21.91 -2.68 6.78
N PHE A 209 -20.87 -3.36 6.27
CA PHE A 209 -20.83 -3.87 4.90
C PHE A 209 -20.63 -5.40 4.80
N GLY A 210 -20.59 -6.13 5.91
CA GLY A 210 -20.33 -7.59 5.90
C GLY A 210 -18.98 -7.98 5.29
N SER A 211 -18.03 -7.05 5.24
CA SER A 211 -16.75 -7.22 4.56
C SER A 211 -15.60 -6.59 5.33
N TYR A 212 -14.37 -6.96 5.00
CA TYR A 212 -13.17 -6.21 5.40
C TYR A 212 -12.29 -5.93 4.18
N SER A 213 -11.41 -4.93 4.29
CA SER A 213 -10.54 -4.52 3.19
C SER A 213 -9.06 -4.53 3.58
N VAL A 214 -8.23 -5.07 2.69
CA VAL A 214 -6.77 -4.91 2.71
C VAL A 214 -6.38 -3.85 1.70
N ILE A 215 -5.67 -2.83 2.16
CA ILE A 215 -5.28 -1.67 1.38
C ILE A 215 -3.77 -1.66 1.27
N VAL A 216 -3.23 -1.52 0.06
CA VAL A 216 -1.80 -1.29 -0.17
C VAL A 216 -1.64 0.00 -0.93
N ALA A 217 -0.91 0.96 -0.36
CA ALA A 217 -0.74 2.30 -0.95
C ALA A 217 0.71 2.77 -0.93
N HIS A 218 1.10 3.57 -1.92
CA HIS A 218 2.37 4.27 -1.92
C HIS A 218 2.40 5.31 -0.79
N ARG A 219 3.36 5.18 0.12
CA ARG A 219 3.37 5.93 1.40
C ARG A 219 3.34 7.44 1.17
N VAL A 220 4.23 7.95 0.33
CA VAL A 220 4.38 9.41 0.13
C VAL A 220 3.13 10.01 -0.50
N VAL A 221 2.48 9.31 -1.44
CA VAL A 221 1.24 9.79 -2.07
C VAL A 221 0.07 9.71 -1.11
N TYR A 222 -0.06 8.59 -0.37
CA TYR A 222 -1.15 8.38 0.57
C TYR A 222 -1.13 9.36 1.74
N GLU A 223 0.06 9.69 2.27
CA GLU A 223 0.19 10.65 3.37
C GLU A 223 0.01 12.12 2.92
N ASN A 224 0.19 12.42 1.63
CA ASN A 224 -0.08 13.75 1.04
C ASN A 224 -1.42 13.84 0.30
N LEU A 225 -2.29 12.83 0.44
CA LEU A 225 -3.48 12.67 -0.39
C LEU A 225 -4.49 13.82 -0.27
N ALA A 226 -4.61 14.43 0.91
CA ALA A 226 -5.47 15.60 1.13
C ALA A 226 -5.06 16.82 0.27
N ALA A 227 -3.76 17.10 0.21
CA ALA A 227 -3.20 18.17 -0.63
C ALA A 227 -3.35 17.85 -2.13
N LEU A 228 -3.10 16.60 -2.53
CA LEU A 228 -3.31 16.16 -3.91
C LEU A 228 -4.78 16.29 -4.36
N ARG A 229 -5.72 16.03 -3.43
CA ARG A 229 -7.18 16.17 -3.58
C ARG A 229 -7.71 17.61 -3.48
N GLY A 230 -6.83 18.62 -3.52
CA GLY A 230 -7.19 20.04 -3.48
C GLY A 230 -7.84 20.50 -2.17
N GLY A 231 -7.68 19.74 -1.08
CA GLY A 231 -8.33 20.00 0.21
C GLY A 231 -7.32 20.08 1.34
N GLY A 232 -6.70 21.25 1.53
CA GLY A 232 -5.90 21.50 2.73
C GLY A 232 -5.14 22.82 2.71
N LYS A 233 -5.45 23.70 3.65
CA LYS A 233 -4.44 24.63 4.21
C LYS A 233 -3.28 23.78 4.73
N SER A 234 -2.04 24.13 4.41
CA SER A 234 -0.87 23.35 4.81
C SER A 234 -0.73 23.34 6.34
N LEU A 235 -0.78 22.15 6.93
CA LEU A 235 -0.51 21.93 8.36
C LEU A 235 1.01 21.96 8.62
N GLY A 236 1.64 23.13 8.44
CA GLY A 236 2.97 23.51 8.94
C GLY A 236 4.19 22.70 8.47
N VAL A 237 4.00 21.54 7.84
CA VAL A 237 5.05 20.77 7.19
C VAL A 237 5.17 21.31 5.77
N VAL A 238 6.36 21.79 5.41
CA VAL A 238 6.69 22.13 4.02
C VAL A 238 6.45 20.88 3.19
N ALA A 239 5.38 20.89 2.39
CA ALA A 239 5.12 19.82 1.46
C ALA A 239 6.31 19.76 0.50
N PRO A 240 7.01 18.60 0.37
CA PRO A 240 7.91 18.44 -0.76
C PRO A 240 7.09 18.70 -2.02
N ASP A 241 7.64 19.46 -2.95
CA ASP A 241 6.94 19.95 -4.14
C ASP A 241 6.04 18.85 -4.72
N VAL A 242 4.77 19.20 -4.99
CA VAL A 242 3.79 18.24 -5.47
C VAL A 242 4.24 17.68 -6.82
N ASN A 243 4.90 18.49 -7.64
CA ASN A 243 5.60 18.02 -8.83
C ASN A 243 6.79 17.14 -8.46
N SER A 244 7.60 17.43 -7.44
CA SER A 244 8.67 16.52 -6.97
C SER A 244 8.15 15.17 -6.45
N THR A 245 6.96 15.12 -5.83
CA THR A 245 6.34 13.87 -5.36
C THR A 245 5.82 13.02 -6.53
N VAL A 246 5.17 13.64 -7.51
CA VAL A 246 4.79 12.96 -8.76
C VAL A 246 6.02 12.60 -9.60
N LYS A 247 7.06 13.45 -9.58
CA LYS A 247 8.35 13.20 -10.21
C LYS A 247 9.14 12.11 -9.50
N GLU A 248 8.93 11.86 -8.20
CA GLU A 248 9.49 10.68 -7.51
C GLU A 248 8.84 9.38 -8.03
N LEU A 249 7.52 9.39 -8.30
CA LEU A 249 6.84 8.25 -8.94
C LEU A 249 7.40 7.96 -10.35
N THR A 250 7.80 8.99 -11.11
CA THR A 250 8.33 8.83 -12.48
C THR A 250 9.84 8.65 -12.57
N SER A 251 10.64 9.22 -11.66
CA SER A 251 12.11 9.29 -11.80
C SER A 251 12.86 8.03 -11.39
N LYS A 252 12.26 7.15 -10.56
CA LYS A 252 12.84 5.84 -10.20
C LYS A 252 12.38 4.70 -11.12
N THR A 253 11.49 4.97 -12.07
CA THR A 253 10.86 3.97 -12.94
C THR A 253 11.46 4.01 -14.35
N LYS A 254 12.80 4.01 -14.42
CA LYS A 254 13.60 3.96 -15.67
C LYS A 254 14.54 2.73 -15.73
N GLU A 255 14.30 1.72 -14.88
CA GLU A 255 14.91 0.40 -15.00
C GLU A 255 14.19 -0.40 -16.08
N ARG A 256 14.97 -0.90 -17.06
CA ARG A 256 14.62 -1.72 -18.25
C ARG A 256 13.15 -2.10 -18.41
N GLU A 257 12.55 -1.60 -19.50
CA GLU A 257 11.14 -1.81 -19.87
C GLU A 257 10.83 -3.17 -20.51
N GLU A 258 11.84 -4.02 -20.67
CA GLU A 258 11.71 -5.44 -21.04
C GLU A 258 11.54 -6.31 -19.77
N ASP A 259 10.77 -7.39 -19.86
CA ASP A 259 10.54 -8.36 -18.76
C ASP A 259 9.69 -7.85 -17.56
N VAL A 260 8.47 -7.36 -17.84
CA VAL A 260 7.35 -7.38 -16.87
C VAL A 260 6.48 -8.63 -17.06
N VAL A 261 6.30 -9.08 -18.31
CA VAL A 261 5.46 -10.24 -18.66
C VAL A 261 6.15 -11.56 -18.28
N ASP A 262 7.40 -11.80 -18.70
CA ASP A 262 8.09 -13.07 -18.42
C ASP A 262 8.39 -13.24 -16.91
N ARG A 263 8.56 -12.12 -16.19
CA ARG A 263 8.68 -12.06 -14.73
C ARG A 263 7.37 -12.41 -14.01
N LEU A 264 6.23 -12.10 -14.61
CA LEU A 264 4.91 -12.49 -14.12
C LEU A 264 4.63 -13.98 -14.39
N THR A 265 4.95 -14.50 -15.57
CA THR A 265 4.66 -15.89 -15.98
C THR A 265 5.68 -16.92 -15.48
N LYS A 266 6.97 -16.58 -15.44
CA LYS A 266 8.07 -17.39 -14.89
C LYS A 266 8.24 -18.81 -15.49
N THR A 267 7.90 -19.01 -16.76
CA THR A 267 8.19 -20.27 -17.48
C THR A 267 9.42 -20.14 -18.37
N LYS A 268 10.63 -20.23 -17.80
CA LYS A 268 11.84 -20.52 -18.59
C LYS A 268 11.93 -22.01 -18.89
N GLN A 269 11.05 -22.50 -19.75
CA GLN A 269 11.28 -23.80 -20.40
C GLN A 269 12.33 -23.58 -21.49
N LYS A 270 13.50 -24.21 -21.36
CA LYS A 270 14.41 -24.35 -22.49
C LYS A 270 13.73 -25.28 -23.50
N PHE A 271 13.37 -24.74 -24.66
CA PHE A 271 12.98 -25.55 -25.80
C PHE A 271 14.26 -26.16 -26.38
N ASP A 272 14.37 -27.49 -26.36
CA ASP A 272 15.41 -28.23 -27.09
C ASP A 272 14.89 -28.48 -28.52
N PRO A 273 15.50 -27.89 -29.57
CA PRO A 273 14.96 -28.00 -30.93
C PRO A 273 15.13 -29.38 -31.58
N ASN A 274 15.90 -30.31 -31.00
CA ASN A 274 16.36 -31.50 -31.71
C ASN A 274 15.57 -32.80 -31.43
N LEU A 275 14.53 -32.78 -30.61
CA LEU A 275 13.66 -33.94 -30.38
C LEU A 275 12.43 -33.94 -31.30
N GLY A 276 12.64 -34.09 -32.62
CA GLY A 276 11.52 -34.35 -33.55
C GLY A 276 11.74 -34.13 -35.04
N LYS A 277 12.53 -35.00 -35.70
CA LYS A 277 12.41 -35.45 -37.12
C LYS A 277 13.52 -36.48 -37.40
N LYS A 278 13.21 -37.78 -37.46
CA LYS A 278 12.60 -38.57 -38.56
C LYS A 278 13.65 -39.26 -39.44
N LYS A 279 13.55 -40.59 -39.56
CA LYS A 279 13.91 -41.34 -40.77
C LYS A 279 12.86 -42.44 -41.04
N GLU A 280 12.08 -42.20 -42.08
CA GLU A 280 11.33 -43.21 -42.86
C GLU A 280 12.20 -43.56 -44.09
N TYR A 281 12.07 -44.63 -44.88
CA TYR A 281 11.07 -45.70 -45.12
C TYR A 281 11.85 -47.04 -45.32
N PRO A 282 11.30 -48.21 -45.78
CA PRO A 282 9.93 -48.56 -46.19
C PRO A 282 9.36 -49.89 -45.62
N GLN A 283 8.10 -50.19 -45.94
CA GLN A 283 7.56 -51.56 -45.99
C GLN A 283 7.81 -52.20 -47.37
N LYS A 284 8.04 -53.53 -47.39
CA LYS A 284 7.82 -54.54 -48.46
C LYS A 284 8.65 -55.79 -48.09
N GLN A 285 8.21 -57.04 -48.26
CA GLN A 285 6.95 -57.61 -48.75
C GLN A 285 6.46 -58.69 -47.78
#